data_AF-A0A2G9NYP9-F1
#
_entry.id   AF-A0A2G9NYP9-F1
#
_cell.length_a   1.000
_cell.length_b   1.000
_cell.length_c   1.000
_cell.angle_alpha   90.00
_cell.angle_beta   90.00
_cell.angle_gamma   90.00
#
_symmetry.space_group_name_H-M   'P 1'
#
loop_
_entity.id
_entity.type
_entity.pdbx_description
1 polymer ?
#
loop_
_entity_poly.entity_id
_entity_poly.type
_entity_poly.pdbx_seq_one_letter_code
_entity_poly.pdbx_strand_id
1 'polypeptide(L)'
;MRQAVPGQRARGHQRGRLELAGIGEKMKLSMQEIGLLNLLESATGAQGRDAVAVGEKLVFVVNEGQLGRAIGKGGEGLRRLEARVGKQVEVVEYAEGAEKFARNLFAPVNAENVEVKNGTAFVRFKGEDKGRAIGRGGEKAERARALLERFHGLKLKIL
;
A
#
# COMPACT_ATOMS: atom_id res chain seq x y z
N MET A 1 -10.43 69.56 10.56
CA MET A 1 -9.65 68.85 11.60
C MET A 1 -10.62 68.25 12.61
N ARG A 2 -10.39 66.97 13.00
CA ARG A 2 -11.09 66.17 14.04
C ARG A 2 -12.53 65.76 13.69
N GLN A 3 -13.07 64.59 14.01
CA GLN A 3 -12.65 63.22 14.36
C GLN A 3 -13.99 62.51 14.66
N ALA A 4 -14.25 61.29 14.18
CA ALA A 4 -15.19 60.37 14.83
C ALA A 4 -15.02 58.90 14.34
N VAL A 5 -14.35 58.16 15.22
CA VAL A 5 -14.27 56.72 15.59
C VAL A 5 -15.23 55.68 14.96
N PRO A 6 -14.77 54.42 14.73
CA PRO A 6 -15.48 53.31 14.08
C PRO A 6 -16.29 52.42 15.03
N GLY A 7 -17.26 51.65 14.49
CA GLY A 7 -18.09 50.72 15.27
C GLY A 7 -18.90 49.70 14.45
N GLN A 8 -18.26 48.58 14.12
CA GLN A 8 -18.73 47.19 14.15
C GLN A 8 -20.26 46.87 14.09
N ARG A 9 -20.66 46.09 13.07
CA ARG A 9 -21.26 44.72 13.13
C ARG A 9 -22.29 44.48 12.02
N ALA A 10 -21.94 43.61 11.07
CA ALA A 10 -22.91 42.73 10.42
C ALA A 10 -22.32 41.31 10.41
N ARG A 11 -22.98 40.42 11.14
CA ARG A 11 -22.58 39.03 11.37
C ARG A 11 -22.80 38.22 10.09
N GLY A 12 -21.72 37.92 9.37
CA GLY A 12 -21.71 36.91 8.33
C GLY A 12 -21.67 35.51 8.93
N HIS A 13 -22.67 34.69 8.61
CA HIS A 13 -22.68 33.25 8.81
C HIS A 13 -21.36 32.61 8.36
N GLN A 14 -20.66 31.93 9.27
CA GLN A 14 -19.78 30.83 8.90
C GLN A 14 -20.15 29.63 9.78
N ARG A 15 -21.11 28.85 9.28
CA ARG A 15 -21.23 27.43 9.66
C ARG A 15 -19.89 26.81 9.29
N GLY A 16 -19.13 26.41 10.30
CA GLY A 16 -17.88 25.66 10.13
C GLY A 16 -18.15 24.44 9.27
N ARG A 17 -17.77 24.56 8.00
CA ARG A 17 -17.64 23.45 7.06
C ARG A 17 -16.63 22.51 7.68
N LEU A 18 -17.03 21.27 8.00
CA LEU A 18 -16.08 20.22 8.34
C LEU A 18 -15.05 20.15 7.21
N GLU A 19 -13.80 20.47 7.56
CA GLU A 19 -12.65 20.25 6.71
C GLU A 19 -12.42 18.74 6.68
N LEU A 20 -12.91 18.08 5.63
CA LEU A 20 -12.56 16.70 5.31
C LEU A 20 -11.09 16.70 4.87
N ALA A 21 -10.19 16.72 5.85
CA ALA A 21 -8.77 16.48 5.62
C ALA A 21 -8.57 15.01 5.23
N GLY A 22 -8.01 14.80 4.05
CA GLY A 22 -7.64 13.48 3.54
C GLY A 22 -8.67 12.87 2.60
N ILE A 23 -8.85 13.47 1.43
CA ILE A 23 -9.20 12.72 0.22
C ILE A 23 -8.11 11.66 0.00
N GLY A 24 -8.29 10.47 0.60
CA GLY A 24 -7.68 9.27 0.04
C GLY A 24 -8.17 9.20 -1.40
N GLU A 25 -7.26 9.35 -2.37
CA GLU A 25 -7.61 9.18 -3.76
C GLU A 25 -8.34 7.84 -3.88
N LYS A 26 -9.61 7.87 -4.28
CA LYS A 26 -10.33 6.66 -4.68
C LYS A 26 -9.54 6.08 -5.84
N MET A 27 -8.65 5.13 -5.57
CA MET A 27 -8.03 4.31 -6.58
C MET A 27 -9.16 3.69 -7.38
N LYS A 28 -9.28 4.11 -8.63
CA LYS A 28 -10.27 3.53 -9.54
C LYS A 28 -9.70 2.21 -10.02
N LEU A 29 -10.30 1.13 -9.55
CA LEU A 29 -10.02 -0.20 -10.08
C LEU A 29 -10.64 -0.31 -11.48
N SER A 30 -9.83 -0.75 -12.43
CA SER A 30 -10.26 -1.20 -13.75
C SER A 30 -11.10 -2.48 -13.65
N MET A 31 -11.87 -2.77 -14.69
CA MET A 31 -12.62 -4.02 -14.79
C MET A 31 -11.73 -5.27 -14.70
N GLN A 32 -10.49 -5.16 -15.17
CA GLN A 32 -9.49 -6.23 -15.08
C GLN A 32 -9.05 -6.44 -13.62
N GLU A 33 -8.72 -5.36 -12.90
CA GLU A 33 -8.37 -5.43 -11.47
C GLU A 33 -9.53 -6.00 -10.65
N ILE A 34 -10.77 -5.55 -10.88
CA ILE A 34 -11.96 -6.10 -10.21
C ILE A 34 -12.10 -7.61 -10.45
N GLY A 35 -11.93 -8.05 -11.71
CA GLY A 35 -11.96 -9.48 -12.05
C GLY A 35 -10.90 -10.28 -11.31
N LEU A 36 -9.68 -9.75 -11.20
CA LEU A 36 -8.58 -10.37 -10.45
C LEU A 36 -8.89 -10.45 -8.94
N LEU A 37 -9.47 -9.41 -8.36
CA LEU A 37 -9.88 -9.42 -6.96
C LEU A 37 -10.98 -10.46 -6.68
N ASN A 38 -11.94 -10.60 -7.59
CA ASN A 38 -12.95 -11.65 -7.49
C ASN A 38 -12.34 -13.05 -7.58
N LEU A 39 -11.32 -13.24 -8.42
CA LEU A 39 -10.59 -14.51 -8.51
C LEU A 39 -9.83 -14.82 -7.22
N LEU A 40 -9.17 -13.82 -6.62
CA LEU A 40 -8.51 -13.92 -5.32
C LEU A 40 -9.50 -14.36 -4.25
N GLU A 41 -10.61 -13.64 -4.10
CA GLU A 41 -11.61 -13.94 -3.07
C GLU A 41 -12.24 -15.32 -3.28
N SER A 42 -12.57 -15.69 -4.52
CA SER A 42 -13.12 -17.00 -4.84
C SER A 42 -12.12 -18.16 -4.62
N ALA A 43 -10.83 -17.96 -4.90
CA ALA A 43 -9.82 -19.01 -4.76
C ALA A 43 -9.33 -19.21 -3.31
N THR A 44 -9.34 -18.14 -2.52
CA THR A 44 -8.66 -18.07 -1.22
C THR A 44 -9.57 -17.69 -0.04
N GLY A 45 -10.73 -17.08 -0.31
CA GLY A 45 -11.60 -16.48 0.71
C GLY A 45 -11.06 -15.18 1.32
N ALA A 46 -9.92 -14.68 0.84
CA ALA A 46 -9.30 -13.46 1.31
C ALA A 46 -9.82 -12.24 0.55
N GLN A 47 -10.08 -11.17 1.28
CA GLN A 47 -10.49 -9.90 0.68
C GLN A 47 -9.28 -9.10 0.21
N GLY A 48 -9.29 -8.77 -1.08
CA GLY A 48 -8.27 -7.95 -1.73
C GLY A 48 -8.64 -6.47 -1.80
N ARG A 49 -7.61 -5.62 -1.85
CA ARG A 49 -7.71 -4.18 -2.12
C ARG A 49 -7.32 -3.83 -3.55
N ASP A 50 -6.35 -4.56 -4.09
CA ASP A 50 -5.74 -4.22 -5.37
C ASP A 50 -4.96 -5.39 -5.98
N ALA A 51 -4.71 -5.31 -7.28
CA ALA A 51 -3.91 -6.26 -8.03
C ALA A 51 -3.02 -5.52 -9.02
N VAL A 52 -1.70 -5.56 -8.81
CA VAL A 52 -0.73 -4.78 -9.57
C VAL A 52 0.20 -5.72 -10.32
N ALA A 53 0.35 -5.52 -11.63
CA ALA A 53 1.37 -6.22 -12.41
C ALA A 53 2.74 -5.58 -12.16
N VAL A 54 3.72 -6.38 -11.73
CA VAL A 54 5.11 -5.95 -11.53
C VAL A 54 6.02 -6.94 -12.26
N GLY A 55 6.62 -6.49 -13.36
CA GLY A 55 7.30 -7.37 -14.31
C GLY A 55 6.36 -8.45 -14.84
N GLU A 56 6.74 -9.72 -14.72
CA GLU A 56 5.94 -10.87 -15.15
C GLU A 56 4.98 -11.41 -14.09
N LYS A 57 5.04 -10.86 -12.86
CA LYS A 57 4.26 -11.33 -11.72
C LYS A 57 3.04 -10.45 -11.47
N LEU A 58 2.00 -11.06 -10.93
CA LEU A 58 0.84 -10.33 -10.42
C LEU A 58 0.89 -10.26 -8.90
N VAL A 59 0.86 -9.05 -8.35
CA VAL A 59 0.93 -8.82 -6.90
C VAL A 59 -0.43 -8.41 -6.38
N PHE A 60 -1.01 -9.24 -5.53
CA PHE A 60 -2.26 -8.94 -4.84
C PHE A 60 -1.97 -8.26 -3.51
N VAL A 61 -2.66 -7.15 -3.26
CA VAL A 61 -2.66 -6.49 -1.97
C VAL A 61 -3.94 -6.88 -1.24
N VAL A 62 -3.82 -7.53 -0.09
CA VAL A 62 -4.96 -7.96 0.73
C VAL A 62 -5.19 -7.04 1.92
N ASN A 63 -6.40 -7.09 2.48
CA ASN A 63 -6.70 -6.40 3.73
C ASN A 63 -5.80 -6.90 4.88
N GLU A 64 -5.62 -6.06 5.89
CA GLU A 64 -4.94 -6.44 7.12
C GLU A 64 -5.59 -7.68 7.75
N GLY A 65 -4.78 -8.65 8.17
CA GLY A 65 -5.21 -9.94 8.72
C GLY A 65 -5.61 -11.00 7.69
N GLN A 66 -5.66 -10.66 6.39
CA GLN A 66 -6.07 -11.60 5.34
C GLN A 66 -4.90 -12.38 4.73
N LEU A 67 -3.64 -12.02 5.00
CA LEU A 67 -2.48 -12.67 4.36
C LEU A 67 -2.44 -14.18 4.59
N GLY A 68 -2.63 -14.62 5.83
CA GLY A 68 -2.63 -16.04 6.16
C GLY A 68 -3.74 -16.82 5.45
N ARG A 69 -4.92 -16.20 5.28
CA ARG A 69 -6.04 -16.79 4.53
C ARG A 69 -5.73 -16.86 3.03
N ALA A 70 -5.15 -15.80 2.47
CA ALA A 70 -4.77 -15.74 1.06
C ALA A 70 -3.75 -16.82 0.71
N ILE A 71 -2.76 -17.04 1.58
CA ILE A 71 -1.75 -18.08 1.41
C ILE A 71 -2.37 -19.48 1.60
N GLY A 72 -3.17 -19.67 2.66
CA GLY A 72 -3.78 -20.97 2.99
C GLY A 72 -2.79 -21.99 3.57
N LYS A 73 -3.30 -23.13 4.05
CA LYS A 73 -2.45 -24.15 4.69
C LYS A 73 -1.46 -24.72 3.68
N GLY A 74 -0.17 -24.63 3.98
CA GLY A 74 0.89 -25.07 3.05
C GLY A 74 0.88 -24.32 1.71
N GLY A 75 0.33 -23.10 1.63
CA GLY A 75 0.31 -22.32 0.40
C GLY A 75 -0.74 -22.77 -0.63
N GLU A 76 -1.74 -23.55 -0.23
CA GLU A 76 -2.78 -24.04 -1.16
C GLU A 76 -3.59 -22.92 -1.82
N GLY A 77 -3.83 -21.82 -1.11
CA GLY A 77 -4.60 -20.68 -1.62
C GLY A 77 -3.84 -19.97 -2.73
N LEU A 78 -2.55 -19.74 -2.50
CA LEU A 78 -1.65 -19.15 -3.48
C LEU A 78 -1.59 -20.02 -4.75
N ARG A 79 -1.39 -21.34 -4.60
CA ARG A 79 -1.33 -22.27 -5.75
C ARG A 79 -2.63 -22.31 -6.55
N ARG A 80 -3.80 -22.30 -5.89
CA ARG A 80 -5.10 -22.22 -6.57
C ARG A 80 -5.25 -20.90 -7.34
N LEU A 81 -4.81 -19.80 -6.75
CA LEU A 81 -4.86 -18.50 -7.39
C LEU A 81 -3.95 -18.46 -8.63
N GLU A 82 -2.70 -18.92 -8.52
CA GLU A 82 -1.76 -19.03 -9.64
C GLU A 82 -2.34 -19.87 -10.79
N ALA A 83 -2.95 -21.01 -10.48
CA ALA A 83 -3.56 -21.88 -11.49
C ALA A 83 -4.72 -21.20 -12.25
N ARG A 84 -5.50 -20.35 -11.58
CA ARG A 84 -6.62 -19.62 -12.20
C ARG A 84 -6.17 -18.39 -12.98
N VAL A 85 -5.12 -17.71 -12.50
CA VAL A 85 -4.57 -16.52 -13.16
C VAL A 85 -3.66 -16.90 -14.33
N GLY A 86 -3.01 -18.07 -14.27
CA GLY A 86 -2.05 -18.52 -15.29
C GLY A 86 -0.72 -17.79 -15.26
N LYS A 87 -0.39 -17.12 -14.13
CA LYS A 87 0.87 -16.39 -13.92
C LYS A 87 1.36 -16.62 -12.48
N GLN A 88 2.64 -16.35 -12.25
CA GLN A 88 3.15 -16.27 -10.88
C GLN A 88 2.46 -15.15 -10.12
N VAL A 89 2.05 -15.43 -8.88
CA VAL A 89 1.40 -14.45 -8.03
C VAL A 89 2.12 -14.27 -6.71
N GLU A 90 2.18 -13.04 -6.24
CA GLU A 90 2.63 -12.70 -4.88
C GLU A 90 1.46 -12.06 -4.12
N VAL A 91 1.44 -12.21 -2.80
CA VAL A 91 0.43 -11.60 -1.94
C VAL A 91 1.13 -10.80 -0.85
N VAL A 92 0.70 -9.56 -0.65
CA VAL A 92 1.18 -8.68 0.41
C VAL A 92 0.03 -8.12 1.22
N GLU A 93 0.28 -7.85 2.49
CA GLU A 93 -0.73 -7.30 3.38
C GLU A 93 -0.67 -5.77 3.41
N TYR A 94 -1.82 -5.12 3.18
CA TYR A 94 -1.95 -3.68 3.37
C TYR A 94 -1.81 -3.27 4.83
N ALA A 95 -1.26 -2.09 5.06
CA ALA A 95 -1.36 -1.38 6.32
C ALA A 95 -1.61 0.10 6.07
N GLU A 96 -2.42 0.73 6.94
CA GLU A 96 -2.72 2.16 6.88
C GLU A 96 -1.52 3.03 7.24
N GLY A 97 -0.66 2.55 8.15
CA GLY A 97 0.61 3.20 8.45
C GLY A 97 1.67 2.87 7.40
N ALA A 98 2.24 3.88 6.75
CA ALA A 98 3.27 3.73 5.72
C ALA A 98 4.48 2.90 6.18
N GLU A 99 4.92 3.07 7.44
CA GLU A 99 6.06 2.30 7.98
C GLU A 99 5.75 0.82 8.11
N LYS A 100 4.57 0.47 8.65
CA LYS A 100 4.10 -0.91 8.74
C LYS A 100 3.91 -1.51 7.35
N PHE A 101 3.34 -0.74 6.42
CA PHE A 101 3.17 -1.19 5.04
C PHE A 101 4.52 -1.47 4.39
N ALA A 102 5.49 -0.56 4.52
CA ALA A 102 6.85 -0.78 4.04
C ALA A 102 7.47 -2.06 4.63
N ARG A 103 7.30 -2.34 5.93
CA ARG A 103 7.74 -3.62 6.54
C ARG A 103 7.07 -4.83 5.89
N ASN A 104 5.74 -4.79 5.71
CA ASN A 104 4.99 -5.87 5.06
C ASN A 104 5.49 -6.12 3.63
N LEU A 105 5.87 -5.08 2.90
CA LEU A 105 6.38 -5.21 1.53
C LEU A 105 7.69 -5.99 1.44
N PHE A 106 8.49 -6.09 2.52
CA PHE A 106 9.75 -6.84 2.51
C PHE A 106 9.67 -8.19 3.21
N ALA A 107 8.52 -8.58 3.75
CA ALA A 107 8.32 -9.89 4.34
C ALA A 107 8.74 -11.02 3.37
N PRO A 108 9.40 -12.09 3.86
CA PRO A 108 9.72 -12.38 5.27
C PRO A 108 11.03 -11.76 5.78
N VAL A 109 11.67 -10.86 5.02
CA VAL A 109 12.91 -10.19 5.44
C VAL A 109 12.56 -9.05 6.39
N ASN A 110 13.09 -9.09 7.61
CA ASN A 110 12.79 -8.10 8.64
C ASN A 110 13.65 -6.85 8.45
N ALA A 111 13.00 -5.70 8.29
CA ALA A 111 13.68 -4.41 8.33
C ALA A 111 14.09 -4.09 9.79
N GLU A 112 15.34 -3.67 9.98
CA GLU A 112 15.87 -3.22 11.26
C GLU A 112 15.19 -1.90 11.66
N ASN A 113 15.09 -0.96 10.71
CA ASN A 113 14.42 0.31 10.92
C ASN A 113 13.68 0.75 9.66
N VAL A 114 12.57 1.46 9.85
CA VAL A 114 11.81 2.13 8.81
C VAL A 114 11.50 3.54 9.30
N GLU A 115 11.88 4.54 8.53
CA GLU A 115 11.60 5.96 8.81
C GLU A 115 11.00 6.60 7.57
N VAL A 116 9.92 7.37 7.71
CA VAL A 116 9.35 8.17 6.62
C VAL A 116 9.71 9.63 6.81
N LYS A 117 10.43 10.21 5.84
CA LYS A 117 10.84 11.62 5.88
C LYS A 117 10.81 12.22 4.49
N ASN A 118 10.26 13.43 4.36
CA ASN A 118 10.24 14.22 3.12
C ASN A 118 9.73 13.42 1.91
N GLY A 119 8.61 12.69 2.06
CA GLY A 119 8.02 11.89 0.98
C GLY A 119 8.82 10.64 0.58
N THR A 120 9.77 10.21 1.42
CA THR A 120 10.59 9.01 1.18
C THR A 120 10.56 8.10 2.41
N ALA A 121 10.28 6.81 2.21
CA ALA A 121 10.49 5.77 3.20
C ALA A 121 11.93 5.23 3.10
N PHE A 122 12.68 5.35 4.19
CA PHE A 122 14.02 4.82 4.36
C PHE A 122 13.94 3.51 5.12
N VAL A 123 14.30 2.41 4.46
CA VAL A 123 14.21 1.06 5.03
C VAL A 123 15.61 0.50 5.19
N ARG A 124 16.01 0.26 6.44
CA ARG A 124 17.33 -0.29 6.79
C ARG A 124 17.22 -1.78 7.04
N PHE A 125 18.12 -2.55 6.45
CA PHE A 125 18.29 -3.97 6.73
C PHE A 125 19.67 -4.21 7.34
N LYS A 126 19.80 -5.33 8.07
CA LYS A 126 21.11 -5.86 8.41
C LYS A 126 21.90 -6.18 7.13
N GLY A 127 23.22 -6.09 7.18
CA GLY A 127 24.08 -6.27 6.00
C GLY A 127 23.83 -7.58 5.25
N GLU A 128 23.66 -8.68 5.98
CA GLU A 128 23.35 -10.01 5.43
C GLU A 128 21.97 -10.11 4.77
N ASP A 129 21.00 -9.33 5.24
CA ASP A 129 19.61 -9.36 4.77
C ASP A 129 19.34 -8.39 3.63
N LYS A 130 20.19 -7.36 3.44
CA LYS A 130 20.01 -6.34 2.40
C LYS A 130 19.90 -6.95 1.00
N GLY A 131 20.73 -7.93 0.66
CA GLY A 131 20.65 -8.63 -0.63
C GLY A 131 19.33 -9.38 -0.81
N ARG A 132 18.83 -10.02 0.26
CA ARG A 132 17.55 -10.76 0.25
C ARG A 132 16.34 -9.84 0.17
N ALA A 133 16.44 -8.63 0.73
CA ALA A 133 15.43 -7.58 0.65
C ALA A 133 15.34 -6.95 -0.74
N ILE A 134 16.47 -6.81 -1.44
CA ILE A 134 16.51 -6.31 -2.82
C ILE A 134 15.95 -7.36 -3.79
N GLY A 135 16.25 -8.64 -3.56
CA GLY A 135 15.83 -9.74 -4.44
C GLY A 135 16.69 -9.88 -5.69
N ARG A 136 16.50 -10.97 -6.45
CA ARG A 136 17.30 -11.24 -7.65
C ARG A 136 16.99 -10.19 -8.70
N GLY A 137 18.03 -9.51 -9.20
CA GLY A 137 17.85 -8.43 -10.18
C GLY A 137 17.08 -7.21 -9.65
N GLY A 138 16.85 -7.10 -8.33
CA GLY A 138 16.09 -5.99 -7.76
C GLY A 138 14.57 -6.19 -7.71
N GLU A 139 14.06 -7.37 -8.05
CA GLU A 139 12.62 -7.62 -8.21
C GLU A 139 11.77 -7.22 -6.99
N LYS A 140 12.27 -7.45 -5.77
CA LYS A 140 11.52 -7.12 -4.54
C LYS A 140 11.56 -5.62 -4.25
N ALA A 141 12.70 -4.98 -4.52
CA ALA A 141 12.83 -3.53 -4.38
C ALA A 141 11.94 -2.78 -5.38
N GLU A 142 11.83 -3.28 -6.62
CA GLU A 142 10.93 -2.73 -7.64
C GLU A 142 9.47 -2.87 -7.24
N ARG A 143 9.06 -4.08 -6.81
CA ARG A 143 7.71 -4.32 -6.27
C ARG A 143 7.38 -3.40 -5.11
N ALA A 144 8.30 -3.27 -4.15
CA ALA A 144 8.08 -2.44 -2.98
C ALA A 144 7.99 -0.95 -3.35
N ARG A 145 8.78 -0.47 -4.32
CA ARG A 145 8.65 0.90 -4.86
C ARG A 145 7.26 1.14 -5.45
N ALA A 146 6.83 0.27 -6.37
CA ALA A 146 5.57 0.42 -7.07
C ALA A 146 4.37 0.46 -6.12
N LEU A 147 4.35 -0.44 -5.13
CA LEU A 147 3.26 -0.51 -4.16
C LEU A 147 3.29 0.63 -3.16
N LEU A 148 4.46 1.02 -2.65
CA LEU A 148 4.54 2.11 -1.70
C LEU A 148 4.16 3.45 -2.32
N GLU A 149 4.60 3.70 -3.56
CA GLU A 149 4.21 4.88 -4.33
C GLU A 149 2.71 4.87 -4.59
N ARG A 150 2.15 3.74 -5.01
CA ARG A 150 0.71 3.62 -5.28
C ARG A 150 -0.13 3.92 -4.04
N PHE A 151 0.13 3.24 -2.91
CA PHE A 151 -0.74 3.33 -1.73
C PHE A 151 -0.48 4.52 -0.80
N HIS A 152 0.75 5.03 -0.77
CA HIS A 152 1.14 6.08 0.18
C HIS A 152 1.76 7.30 -0.50
N GLY A 153 1.96 7.30 -1.82
CA GLY A 153 2.62 8.39 -2.53
C GLY A 153 4.08 8.60 -2.13
N LEU A 154 4.74 7.56 -1.59
CA LEU A 154 6.10 7.66 -1.05
C LEU A 154 7.13 6.98 -1.97
N LYS A 155 8.29 7.60 -2.09
CA LYS A 155 9.48 6.98 -2.68
C LYS A 155 10.10 5.99 -1.68
N LEU A 156 10.80 4.98 -2.18
CA LEU A 156 11.52 4.01 -1.35
C LEU A 156 13.04 4.20 -1.48
N LYS A 157 13.75 4.18 -0.35
CA LYS A 157 15.21 4.09 -0.30
C LYS A 157 15.62 2.98 0.66
N ILE A 158 16.36 1.99 0.14
CA ILE A 158 16.92 0.91 0.95
C ILE A 158 18.32 1.33 1.39
N LEU A 159 18.57 1.32 2.71
CA LEU A 159 19.83 1.72 3.34
C LEU A 159 20.75 0.51 3.58
#